data_AF-A0A523RCB8-F1
#
_entry.id   AF-A0A523RCB8-F1
#
_cell.length_a   1.000
_cell.length_b   1.000
_cell.length_c   1.000
_cell.angle_alpha   90.00
_cell.angle_beta   90.00
_cell.angle_gamma   90.00
#
_symmetry.space_group_name_H-M   'P 1'
#
loop_
_entity.id
_entity.type
_entity.pdbx_description
1 polymer ?
#
loop_
_entity_poly.entity_id
_entity_poly.type
_entity_poly.pdbx_seq_one_letter_code
_entity_poly.pdbx_strand_id
1 'polypeptide(L)'
;MGKNQPEEEWNDDEELDNRDNNDLMGDDFEKNIDNLVKKQIDSKRVKKIDQTKKRATVDSVFDERMYLQISKILKSGILSRIEGIISAGKEANVYLAYGQNNKEYAVKIYKIDTNTSKWMRNYI
;
A
#
# COMPACT_ATOMS: atom_id res chain seq x y z
N MET A 1 42.08 -53.10 -52.85
CA MET A 1 42.75 -52.03 -53.63
C MET A 1 42.00 -50.74 -53.35
N GLY A 2 42.65 -49.80 -52.65
CA GLY A 2 42.05 -48.52 -52.28
C GLY A 2 41.72 -47.66 -53.51
N LYS A 3 40.58 -46.99 -53.42
CA LYS A 3 40.11 -45.91 -54.28
C LYS A 3 39.23 -45.06 -53.37
N ASN A 4 39.34 -43.76 -53.21
CA ASN A 4 40.04 -42.72 -53.95
C ASN A 4 40.12 -41.51 -53.00
N GLN A 5 41.08 -40.64 -53.26
CA GLN A 5 40.94 -39.18 -53.30
C GLN A 5 42.11 -38.71 -54.21
N PRO A 6 42.09 -37.53 -54.87
CA PRO A 6 41.64 -36.28 -54.23
C PRO A 6 41.11 -35.15 -55.20
N GLU A 7 40.76 -33.99 -54.61
CA GLU A 7 40.77 -32.56 -55.08
C GLU A 7 39.93 -32.16 -56.32
N GLU A 8 39.36 -30.96 -56.48
CA GLU A 8 39.02 -29.74 -55.73
C GLU A 8 38.16 -28.94 -56.75
N GLU A 9 37.13 -28.17 -56.36
CA GLU A 9 36.85 -26.87 -57.00
C GLU A 9 35.77 -26.08 -56.24
N TRP A 10 35.96 -24.76 -56.27
CA TRP A 10 35.44 -23.74 -55.37
C TRP A 10 34.01 -23.29 -55.72
N ASN A 11 33.34 -22.60 -54.79
CA ASN A 11 32.53 -21.40 -55.07
C ASN A 11 32.21 -20.70 -53.75
N ASP A 12 33.08 -19.76 -53.37
CA ASP A 12 32.79 -18.75 -52.35
C ASP A 12 31.95 -17.65 -52.99
N ASP A 13 30.63 -17.86 -53.04
CA ASP A 13 29.68 -16.81 -53.39
C ASP A 13 29.53 -15.87 -52.18
N GLU A 14 30.01 -14.63 -52.32
CA GLU A 14 29.80 -13.54 -51.37
C GLU A 14 28.31 -13.23 -51.20
N GLU A 15 27.68 -13.73 -50.13
CA GLU A 15 26.43 -13.17 -49.61
C GLU A 15 26.74 -12.04 -48.62
N LEU A 16 26.61 -10.80 -49.09
CA LEU A 16 26.55 -9.61 -48.24
C LEU A 16 25.25 -9.64 -47.42
N ASP A 17 25.37 -10.07 -46.16
CA ASP A 17 24.29 -10.07 -45.18
C ASP A 17 23.88 -8.62 -44.86
N ASN A 18 22.81 -8.15 -45.50
CA ASN A 18 22.10 -6.91 -45.17
C ASN A 18 21.48 -7.07 -43.77
N ARG A 19 22.27 -6.80 -42.74
CA ARG A 19 21.75 -6.73 -41.37
C ARG A 19 20.96 -5.44 -41.20
N ASP A 20 19.64 -5.59 -41.16
CA ASP A 20 18.69 -4.58 -40.74
C ASP A 20 19.12 -3.95 -39.41
N ASN A 21 19.46 -2.66 -39.45
CA ASN A 21 19.88 -1.87 -38.31
C ASN A 21 18.68 -1.40 -37.47
N ASN A 22 17.89 -2.31 -36.89
CA ASN A 22 16.76 -1.93 -36.03
C ASN A 22 16.67 -2.64 -34.66
N ASP A 23 17.53 -3.61 -34.34
CA ASP A 23 17.34 -4.46 -33.15
C ASP A 23 18.09 -4.01 -31.87
N LEU A 24 18.76 -2.84 -31.88
CA LEU A 24 19.60 -2.42 -30.74
C LEU A 24 18.94 -1.40 -29.78
N MET A 25 17.66 -1.03 -30.00
CA MET A 25 16.95 -0.03 -29.17
C MET A 25 15.61 -0.49 -28.56
N GLY A 26 15.23 -1.77 -28.70
CA GLY A 26 13.96 -2.29 -28.16
C GLY A 26 14.05 -2.68 -26.67
N ASP A 27 15.06 -3.47 -26.33
CA ASP A 27 15.07 -4.28 -25.11
C ASP A 27 15.26 -3.46 -23.81
N ASP A 28 16.14 -2.47 -23.83
CA ASP A 28 16.42 -1.63 -22.65
C ASP A 28 15.33 -0.58 -22.42
N PHE A 29 14.68 -0.12 -23.48
CA PHE A 29 13.54 0.78 -23.37
C PHE A 29 12.33 0.05 -22.80
N GLU A 30 12.01 -1.15 -23.29
CA GLU A 30 10.92 -2.00 -22.78
C GLU A 30 11.12 -2.35 -21.29
N LYS A 31 12.33 -2.79 -20.90
CA LYS A 31 12.65 -3.06 -19.48
C LYS A 31 12.47 -1.83 -18.59
N ASN A 32 12.80 -0.64 -19.08
CA ASN A 32 12.61 0.60 -18.33
C ASN A 32 11.13 0.98 -18.21
N ILE A 33 10.34 0.79 -19.27
CA ILE A 33 8.89 0.98 -19.25
C ILE A 33 8.22 0.00 -18.28
N ASP A 34 8.60 -1.27 -18.30
CA ASP A 34 8.08 -2.30 -17.40
C ASP A 34 8.41 -1.99 -15.94
N ASN A 35 9.64 -1.55 -15.65
CA ASN A 35 10.03 -1.14 -14.31
C ASN A 35 9.25 0.08 -13.82
N LEU A 36 8.97 1.04 -14.71
CA LEU A 36 8.17 2.22 -14.38
C LEU A 36 6.70 1.85 -14.10
N VAL A 37 6.12 0.98 -14.93
CA VAL A 37 4.76 0.46 -14.75
C VAL A 37 4.66 -0.33 -13.45
N LYS A 38 5.63 -1.21 -13.17
CA LYS A 38 5.70 -1.99 -11.93
C LYS A 38 5.80 -1.09 -10.70
N LYS A 39 6.69 -0.08 -10.72
CA LYS A 39 6.82 0.91 -9.63
C LYS A 39 5.52 1.68 -9.39
N GLN A 40 4.81 2.04 -10.46
CA GLN A 40 3.52 2.71 -10.36
C GLN A 40 2.43 1.79 -9.77
N ILE A 41 2.38 0.53 -10.19
CA ILE A 41 1.45 -0.49 -9.65
C ILE A 41 1.74 -0.74 -8.17
N ASP A 42 3.00 -0.91 -7.79
CA ASP A 42 3.39 -1.16 -6.41
C ASP A 42 3.09 0.03 -5.51
N SER A 43 3.35 1.26 -5.98
CA SER A 43 2.96 2.48 -5.26
C SER A 43 1.45 2.57 -5.05
N LYS A 44 0.65 2.21 -6.06
CA LYS A 44 -0.82 2.15 -5.96
C LYS A 44 -1.27 1.06 -4.97
N ARG A 45 -0.64 -0.12 -4.98
CA ARG A 45 -0.91 -1.21 -4.02
C ARG A 45 -0.60 -0.78 -2.59
N VAL A 46 0.56 -0.18 -2.35
CA VAL A 46 0.96 0.32 -1.02
C VAL A 46 -0.04 1.35 -0.50
N LYS A 47 -0.45 2.32 -1.33
CA LYS A 47 -1.49 3.31 -0.97
C LYS A 47 -2.82 2.64 -0.62
N LYS A 48 -3.27 1.66 -1.41
CA LYS A 48 -4.50 0.91 -1.15
C LYS A 48 -4.41 0.15 0.17
N ILE A 49 -3.29 -0.51 0.44
CA ILE A 49 -3.06 -1.24 1.70
C ILE A 49 -3.10 -0.27 2.89
N ASP A 50 -2.44 0.88 2.79
CA ASP A 50 -2.44 1.90 3.85
C ASP A 50 -3.85 2.45 4.13
N GLN A 51 -4.62 2.75 3.08
CA GLN A 51 -6.02 3.17 3.23
C GLN A 51 -6.88 2.10 3.91
N THR A 52 -6.76 0.84 3.51
CA THR A 52 -7.48 -0.27 4.14
C THR A 52 -7.10 -0.42 5.62
N LYS A 53 -5.82 -0.32 5.95
CA LYS A 53 -5.33 -0.37 7.35
C LYS A 53 -5.88 0.78 8.18
N LYS A 54 -5.84 2.01 7.65
CA LYS A 54 -6.42 3.19 8.30
C LYS A 54 -7.91 3.00 8.58
N ARG A 55 -8.67 2.53 7.58
CA ARG A 55 -10.10 2.25 7.73
C ARG A 55 -10.37 1.18 8.79
N ALA A 56 -9.69 0.04 8.72
CA ALA A 56 -9.84 -1.03 9.71
C ALA A 56 -9.51 -0.56 11.14
N THR A 57 -8.57 0.37 11.28
CA THR A 57 -8.21 0.94 12.59
C THR A 57 -9.29 1.87 13.12
N VAL A 58 -9.90 2.70 12.26
CA VAL A 58 -11.07 3.49 12.64
C VAL A 58 -12.21 2.55 13.06
N ASP A 59 -12.56 1.58 12.22
CA ASP A 59 -13.68 0.67 12.49
C ASP A 59 -13.49 -0.13 13.80
N SER A 60 -12.25 -0.39 14.24
CA SER A 60 -11.96 -1.15 15.47
C SER A 60 -12.48 -0.54 16.78
N VAL A 61 -12.78 0.76 16.82
CA VAL A 61 -13.32 1.45 18.01
C VAL A 61 -14.66 2.14 17.74
N PHE A 62 -15.08 2.25 16.47
CA PHE A 62 -16.29 2.93 16.05
C PHE A 62 -17.43 1.93 15.75
N ASP A 63 -18.03 1.39 16.82
CA ASP A 63 -19.30 0.66 16.74
C ASP A 63 -20.50 1.65 16.73
N GLU A 64 -21.71 1.17 16.40
CA GLU A 64 -22.95 1.95 16.36
C GLU A 64 -23.17 2.77 17.65
N ARG A 65 -22.93 2.13 18.80
CA ARG A 65 -23.04 2.79 20.12
C ARG A 65 -22.06 3.93 20.28
N MET A 66 -20.83 3.78 19.78
CA MET A 66 -19.81 4.83 19.88
C MET A 66 -20.17 6.02 19.00
N TYR A 67 -20.76 5.77 17.83
CA TYR A 67 -21.26 6.81 16.94
C TYR A 67 -22.28 7.73 17.62
N LEU A 68 -23.19 7.15 18.43
CA LEU A 68 -24.15 7.92 19.21
C LEU A 68 -23.48 8.79 20.29
N GLN A 69 -22.46 8.28 20.97
CA GLN A 69 -21.73 9.04 21.99
C GLN A 69 -20.96 10.21 21.38
N ILE A 70 -20.23 9.98 20.29
CA ILE A 70 -19.55 11.05 19.56
C ILE A 70 -20.55 12.07 19.04
N SER A 71 -21.69 11.64 18.50
CA SER A 71 -22.75 12.53 18.04
C SER A 71 -23.28 13.44 19.15
N LYS A 72 -23.42 12.92 20.37
CA LYS A 72 -23.82 13.73 21.54
C LYS A 72 -22.76 14.78 21.88
N ILE A 73 -21.49 14.41 21.89
CA ILE A 73 -20.38 15.33 22.19
C ILE A 73 -20.31 16.44 21.14
N LEU A 74 -20.40 16.10 19.85
CA LEU A 74 -20.40 17.08 18.77
C LEU A 74 -21.61 18.02 18.86
N LYS A 75 -22.82 17.49 19.12
CA LYS A 75 -24.04 18.30 19.30
C LYS A 75 -23.99 19.22 20.52
N SER A 76 -23.27 18.83 21.57
CA SER A 76 -23.08 19.68 22.76
C SER A 76 -22.15 20.87 22.53
N GLY A 77 -21.42 20.90 21.41
CA GLY A 77 -20.50 21.99 21.06
C GLY A 77 -19.14 21.96 21.77
N ILE A 78 -18.88 20.94 22.60
CA ILE A 78 -17.58 20.74 23.27
C ILE A 78 -16.48 20.49 22.22
N LEU A 79 -16.77 19.62 21.24
CA LEU A 79 -15.92 19.36 20.08
C LEU A 79 -16.68 19.78 18.81
N SER A 80 -15.96 20.33 17.84
CA SER A 80 -16.47 20.71 16.52
C SER A 80 -16.28 19.59 15.48
N ARG A 81 -15.13 18.91 15.50
CA ARG A 81 -14.84 17.77 14.61
C ARG A 81 -13.77 16.83 15.20
N ILE A 82 -13.79 15.58 14.74
CA ILE A 82 -12.74 14.58 15.01
C ILE A 82 -12.12 14.23 13.66
N GLU A 83 -10.79 14.26 13.58
CA GLU A 83 -10.06 14.19 12.33
C GLU A 83 -8.77 13.38 12.51
N GLY A 84 -8.60 12.33 11.72
CA GLY A 84 -7.35 11.57 11.71
C GLY A 84 -7.08 10.77 13.00
N ILE A 85 -6.30 9.71 12.84
CA ILE A 85 -5.80 8.91 13.97
C ILE A 85 -4.37 9.35 14.30
N ILE A 86 -4.13 9.62 15.58
CA ILE A 86 -2.79 9.92 16.11
C ILE A 86 -2.09 8.61 16.48
N SER A 87 -2.79 7.71 17.16
CA SER A 87 -2.22 6.47 17.67
C SER A 87 -3.23 5.33 17.67
N ALA A 88 -2.78 4.16 17.23
CA ALA A 88 -3.55 2.93 17.22
C ALA A 88 -2.98 1.97 18.26
N GLY A 89 -3.76 1.65 19.28
CA GLY A 89 -3.32 0.80 20.38
C GLY A 89 -4.08 -0.52 20.44
N LYS A 90 -3.56 -1.44 21.26
CA LYS A 90 -4.24 -2.71 21.56
C LYS A 90 -5.60 -2.44 22.20
N GLU A 91 -5.63 -1.55 23.19
CA GLU A 91 -6.79 -1.32 24.07
C GLU A 91 -7.56 -0.04 23.75
N ALA A 92 -6.92 0.91 23.05
CA ALA A 92 -7.53 2.19 22.72
C ALA A 92 -6.87 2.82 21.49
N ASN A 93 -7.62 3.66 20.79
CA ASN A 93 -7.10 4.52 19.74
C ASN A 93 -7.22 5.99 20.18
N VAL A 94 -6.28 6.82 19.72
CA VAL A 94 -6.26 8.26 19.98
C VAL A 94 -6.47 9.00 18.67
N TYR A 95 -7.44 9.92 18.66
CA TYR A 95 -7.81 10.74 17.52
C TYR A 95 -7.49 12.20 17.80
N LEU A 96 -7.12 12.93 16.75
CA LEU A 96 -7.07 14.38 16.82
C LEU A 96 -8.50 14.91 16.69
N ALA A 97 -8.83 15.91 17.49
CA ALA A 97 -10.11 16.60 17.45
C ALA A 97 -9.89 18.09 17.61
N TYR A 98 -10.88 18.85 17.16
CA TYR A 98 -10.90 20.29 17.28
C TYR A 98 -12.16 20.71 18.01
N GLY A 99 -12.04 21.71 18.87
CA GLY A 99 -13.18 22.38 19.52
C GLY A 99 -13.51 23.71 18.83
N GLN A 100 -14.09 24.63 19.61
CA GLN A 100 -14.25 26.02 19.17
C GLN A 100 -12.87 26.69 18.99
N ASN A 101 -12.80 27.68 18.10
CA ASN A 101 -11.58 28.43 17.77
C ASN A 101 -10.41 27.54 17.32
N ASN A 102 -10.72 26.37 16.72
CA ASN A 102 -9.73 25.41 16.24
C ASN A 102 -8.74 24.94 17.31
N LYS A 103 -9.12 24.98 18.59
CA LYS A 103 -8.30 24.43 19.67
C LYS A 103 -8.22 22.90 19.55
N GLU A 104 -7.01 22.37 19.61
CA GLU A 104 -6.73 20.95 19.47
C GLU A 104 -7.00 20.16 20.75
N TYR A 105 -7.53 18.95 20.58
CA TYR A 105 -7.82 17.99 21.64
C TYR A 105 -7.42 16.58 21.19
N ALA A 106 -6.96 15.77 22.15
CA ALA A 106 -6.76 14.34 21.94
C ALA A 106 -7.98 13.57 22.48
N VAL A 107 -8.65 12.80 21.61
CA VAL A 107 -9.80 11.95 21.97
C VAL A 107 -9.33 10.50 22.03
N LYS A 108 -9.25 9.95 23.24
CA LYS A 108 -8.89 8.54 23.45
C LYS A 108 -10.15 7.69 23.57
N ILE A 109 -10.32 6.75 22.64
CA ILE A 109 -11.46 5.83 22.60
C ILE A 109 -10.97 4.44 22.97
N TYR A 110 -11.49 3.88 24.07
CA TYR A 110 -11.17 2.53 24.51
C TYR A 110 -12.04 1.51 23.77
N LYS A 111 -11.42 0.38 23.40
CA LYS A 111 -12.13 -0.77 22.83
C LYS A 111 -12.94 -1.46 23.91
N ILE A 112 -14.20 -1.74 23.60
CA ILE A 112 -15.09 -2.48 24.49
C ILE A 112 -15.04 -3.95 24.07
N ASP A 113 -14.05 -4.67 24.59
CA ASP A 113 -13.94 -6.12 24.42
C ASP A 113 -14.44 -6.83 25.69
N THR A 114 -15.33 -7.81 25.53
CA THR A 114 -15.89 -8.61 26.64
C THR A 114 -14.85 -9.49 27.34
N ASN A 115 -13.69 -9.75 26.72
CA ASN A 115 -12.65 -10.62 27.28
C ASN A 115 -11.68 -9.89 28.23
N THR A 116 -11.49 -8.58 28.06
CA THR A 116 -10.53 -7.76 28.84
C THR A 116 -10.90 -7.67 30.33
N SER A 117 -12.19 -7.85 30.67
CA SER A 117 -12.69 -7.83 32.05
C SER A 117 -12.15 -8.95 32.93
N LYS A 118 -11.56 -10.02 32.37
CA LYS A 118 -11.06 -11.14 33.17
C LYS A 118 -9.82 -10.79 33.99
N TRP A 119 -8.94 -9.93 33.48
CA TRP A 119 -7.67 -9.57 34.13
C TRP A 119 -7.76 -8.33 35.01
N MET A 120 -8.66 -7.39 34.69
CA MET A 120 -8.86 -6.18 35.50
C MET A 120 -9.45 -6.48 36.90
N ARG A 121 -10.13 -7.61 37.09
CA ARG A 121 -10.65 -8.01 38.40
C ARG A 121 -9.59 -8.19 39.49
N ASN A 122 -8.33 -8.41 39.13
CA ASN A 122 -7.25 -8.54 40.11
C ASN A 122 -6.64 -7.18 40.49
N TYR A 123 -7.07 -6.09 39.86
CA TYR A 123 -6.53 -4.74 40.04
C TYR A 123 -7.57 -3.73 40.59
N ILE A 124 -8.78 -4.19 40.89
CA ILE A 124 -9.86 -3.42 41.53
C ILE A 124 -10.09 -4.03 42.91
#